data_AF-A0A9Q1QRN4-F1
#
_entry.id   AF-A0A9Q1QRN4-F1
#
_cell.length_a   1.000
_cell.length_b   1.000
_cell.length_c   1.000
_cell.angle_alpha   90.00
_cell.angle_beta   90.00
_cell.angle_gamma   90.00
#
_symmetry.space_group_name_H-M   'P 1'
#
loop_
_entity.id
_entity.type
_entity.pdbx_description
1 polymer ?
#
loop_
_entity_poly.entity_id
_entity_poly.type
_entity_poly.pdbx_seq_one_letter_code
_entity_poly.pdbx_strand_id
1 'polypeptide(L)'
;MSLLPKSDSIQIREVWDENLEEEFALIREIVDYYPYVAMDTEFPGIVVRPVGNFKNSYDYHYRTLKENVDMLKLIQLGLTFSDEQGNLPTCGTDKYCIWQFNFREFNINEDVFANDSIELLRQSGIDFKKNNEKGIDAMRFGELLMSSGVVLNYNVHWVTFHSGYDFGYLLKLLTCRNLPETQQEFFELIKTYFPTVYDIKHLMKFCNSLHGGLNKLAELLEVERIGVCHQAGSDSLLTSCTFRKLKENFFSGSLEKYAGVLYGLGVDNGLSCSYWADSLAVQLEMDTCFAMPDSSSVWKMASKMKAIEASTYREGSTGITVVFDKMWLSEKEFVRICYFVSPDS
;
A
#
# COMPACT_ATOMS: atom_id res chain seq x y z
N MET A 1 7.30 18.66 25.34
CA MET A 1 8.29 17.56 25.15
C MET A 1 8.17 17.13 23.69
N SER A 2 9.29 16.93 22.98
CA SER A 2 9.24 16.52 21.57
C SER A 2 8.58 15.14 21.47
N LEU A 3 7.36 15.09 20.93
CA LEU A 3 6.58 13.87 20.67
C LEU A 3 7.13 13.06 19.49
N LEU A 4 8.39 13.31 19.08
CA LEU A 4 9.04 12.65 17.95
C LEU A 4 10.21 11.83 18.49
N PRO A 5 10.43 10.60 18.01
CA PRO A 5 11.58 9.81 18.40
C PRO A 5 12.86 10.58 18.06
N LYS A 6 13.84 10.57 18.97
CA LYS A 6 15.17 11.11 18.66
C LYS A 6 15.80 10.26 17.54
N SER A 7 16.57 10.85 16.63
CA SER A 7 17.20 10.12 15.51
C SER A 7 17.87 8.80 15.92
N ASP A 8 18.57 8.78 17.05
CA ASP A 8 19.29 7.58 17.54
C ASP A 8 18.39 6.44 18.03
N SER A 9 17.10 6.73 18.23
CA SER A 9 16.09 5.76 18.68
C SER A 9 15.35 5.06 17.53
N ILE A 10 15.58 5.44 16.27
CA ILE A 10 14.97 4.79 15.10
C ILE A 10 16.02 3.94 14.38
N GLN A 11 15.65 2.71 14.08
CA GLN A 11 16.36 1.79 13.21
C GLN A 11 15.61 1.65 11.90
N ILE A 12 16.23 2.09 10.80
CA ILE A 12 15.79 1.74 9.45
C ILE A 12 16.32 0.34 9.16
N ARG A 13 15.42 -0.63 9.05
CA ARG A 13 15.72 -2.03 8.79
C ARG A 13 15.84 -2.23 7.29
N GLU A 14 17.09 -2.31 6.83
CA GLU A 14 17.41 -2.62 5.43
C GLU A 14 17.05 -4.07 5.13
N VAL A 15 16.06 -4.28 4.29
CA VAL A 15 15.58 -5.60 3.89
C VAL A 15 16.14 -5.94 2.51
N TRP A 16 16.79 -7.09 2.46
CA TRP A 16 17.41 -7.73 1.31
C TRP A 16 16.86 -9.16 1.22
N ASP A 17 17.28 -9.94 0.22
CA ASP A 17 16.80 -11.31 0.05
C ASP A 17 17.07 -12.20 1.29
N GLU A 18 18.24 -12.02 1.90
CA GLU A 18 18.74 -12.86 2.99
C GLU A 18 17.93 -12.75 4.29
N ASN A 19 17.30 -11.61 4.56
CA ASN A 19 16.53 -11.36 5.79
C ASN A 19 15.03 -11.15 5.53
N LEU A 20 14.56 -11.27 4.29
CA LEU A 20 13.17 -10.98 3.92
C LEU A 20 12.13 -11.72 4.79
N GLU A 21 12.34 -13.02 5.01
CA GLU A 21 11.44 -13.86 5.83
C GLU A 21 11.40 -13.42 7.29
N GLU A 22 12.58 -13.13 7.86
CA GLU A 22 12.72 -12.70 9.25
C GLU A 22 12.00 -11.37 9.49
N GLU A 23 12.15 -10.43 8.56
CA GLU A 23 11.50 -9.12 8.63
C GLU A 23 9.98 -9.23 8.45
N PHE A 24 9.50 -10.10 7.57
CA PHE A 24 8.06 -10.35 7.45
C PHE A 24 7.47 -11.09 8.66
N ALA A 25 8.24 -11.92 9.36
CA ALA A 25 7.80 -12.50 10.62
C ALA A 25 7.54 -11.42 11.66
N LEU A 26 8.43 -10.43 11.79
CA LEU A 26 8.23 -9.28 12.67
C LEU A 26 6.99 -8.46 12.26
N ILE A 27 6.82 -8.19 10.97
CA ILE A 27 5.66 -7.43 10.46
C ILE A 27 4.33 -8.13 10.83
N ARG A 28 4.26 -9.45 10.67
CA ARG A 28 3.08 -10.24 11.04
C ARG A 28 2.74 -10.16 12.52
N GLU A 29 3.75 -10.04 13.39
CA GLU A 29 3.54 -9.91 14.84
C GLU A 29 2.99 -8.54 15.23
N ILE A 30 3.32 -7.48 14.48
CA ILE A 30 3.01 -6.10 14.87
C ILE A 30 1.79 -5.50 14.19
N VAL A 31 1.38 -6.00 13.02
CA VAL A 31 0.38 -5.32 12.16
C VAL A 31 -0.95 -5.06 12.85
N ASP A 32 -1.41 -5.96 13.73
CA ASP A 32 -2.65 -5.80 14.47
C ASP A 32 -2.57 -4.75 15.60
N TYR A 33 -1.36 -4.48 16.11
CA TYR A 33 -1.11 -3.49 17.16
C TYR A 33 -0.72 -2.12 16.60
N TYR A 34 -0.15 -2.09 15.41
CA TYR A 34 0.33 -0.89 14.72
C TYR A 34 -0.33 -0.77 13.34
N PRO A 35 -1.67 -0.57 13.27
CA PRO A 35 -2.45 -0.71 12.05
C PRO A 35 -2.28 0.45 11.05
N TYR A 36 -1.59 1.54 11.39
CA TYR A 36 -1.32 2.61 10.44
C TYR A 36 -0.04 2.34 9.68
N VAL A 37 -0.15 2.13 8.37
CA VAL A 37 0.96 1.78 7.49
C VAL A 37 1.24 2.96 6.57
N ALA A 38 2.27 3.72 6.91
CA ALA A 38 2.76 4.76 6.02
C ALA A 38 3.70 4.16 4.97
N MET A 39 3.58 4.62 3.72
CA MET A 39 4.26 4.02 2.59
C MET A 39 4.75 5.07 1.60
N ASP A 40 5.90 4.78 0.99
CA ASP A 40 6.53 5.53 -0.09
C ASP A 40 7.33 4.56 -0.98
N THR A 41 7.54 4.89 -2.25
CA THR A 41 8.31 4.06 -3.19
C THR A 41 9.34 4.84 -3.99
N GLU A 42 10.45 4.18 -4.33
CA GLU A 42 11.42 4.71 -5.29
C GLU A 42 11.40 3.86 -6.57
N PHE A 43 11.34 4.53 -7.72
CA PHE A 43 11.23 3.92 -9.03
C PHE A 43 11.91 4.79 -10.10
N PRO A 44 12.20 4.27 -11.31
CA PRO A 44 13.07 4.94 -12.28
C PRO A 44 12.38 6.09 -13.06
N GLY A 45 11.44 6.79 -12.43
CA GLY A 45 10.78 7.97 -12.95
C GLY A 45 9.64 7.69 -13.93
N ILE A 46 9.42 8.66 -14.81
CA ILE A 46 8.35 8.64 -15.83
C ILE A 46 9.03 8.84 -17.18
N VAL A 47 8.90 7.85 -18.06
CA VAL A 47 9.57 7.80 -19.37
C VAL A 47 8.62 7.94 -20.54
N VAL A 48 7.33 7.64 -20.34
CA VAL A 48 6.30 7.79 -21.37
C VAL A 48 5.17 8.72 -20.94
N ARG A 49 4.65 9.46 -21.91
CA ARG A 49 3.41 10.24 -21.78
C ARG A 49 2.52 9.88 -22.97
N PRO A 50 1.33 9.32 -22.74
CA PRO A 50 0.46 8.89 -23.83
C PRO A 50 -0.04 10.11 -24.61
N VAL A 51 -0.07 9.98 -25.93
CA VAL A 51 -0.57 11.01 -26.86
C VAL A 51 -1.93 10.57 -27.38
N GLY A 52 -2.95 11.41 -27.26
CA GLY A 52 -4.29 11.08 -27.72
C GLY A 52 -5.37 11.97 -27.12
N ASN A 53 -6.62 11.62 -27.42
CA ASN A 53 -7.79 12.25 -26.83
C ASN A 53 -8.19 11.49 -25.56
N PHE A 54 -8.23 12.19 -24.42
CA PHE A 54 -8.62 11.63 -23.13
C PHE A 54 -9.97 12.19 -22.70
N LYS A 55 -10.74 11.40 -21.95
CA LYS A 55 -12.07 11.83 -21.49
C LYS A 55 -11.99 13.03 -20.55
N ASN A 56 -10.97 13.06 -19.70
CA ASN A 56 -10.66 14.13 -18.75
C ASN A 56 -9.19 14.01 -18.29
N SER A 57 -8.76 14.91 -17.40
CA SER A 57 -7.40 14.90 -16.85
C SER A 57 -7.09 13.66 -16.01
N TYR A 58 -8.06 13.10 -15.29
CA TYR A 58 -7.89 11.90 -14.48
C TYR A 58 -7.61 10.66 -15.34
N ASP A 59 -8.33 10.52 -16.45
CA ASP A 59 -8.11 9.47 -17.46
C ASP A 59 -6.70 9.58 -18.07
N TYR A 60 -6.25 10.79 -18.41
CA TYR A 60 -4.89 11.03 -18.85
C TYR A 60 -3.84 10.65 -17.80
N HIS A 61 -4.04 11.06 -16.54
CA HIS A 61 -3.13 10.74 -15.45
C HIS A 61 -3.06 9.24 -15.19
N TYR A 62 -4.20 8.55 -15.17
CA TYR A 62 -4.26 7.10 -14.99
C TYR A 62 -3.55 6.37 -16.13
N ARG A 63 -3.81 6.74 -17.39
CA ARG A 63 -3.11 6.16 -18.55
C ARG A 63 -1.60 6.39 -18.46
N THR A 64 -1.17 7.59 -18.07
CA THR A 64 0.25 7.88 -17.88
C THR A 64 0.85 6.98 -16.80
N LEU A 65 0.18 6.84 -15.65
CA LEU A 65 0.61 5.96 -14.57
C LEU A 65 0.71 4.52 -15.03
N LYS A 66 -0.35 3.97 -15.63
CA LYS A 66 -0.42 2.58 -16.11
C LYS A 66 0.75 2.24 -17.01
N GLU A 67 0.96 3.01 -18.07
CA GLU A 67 1.99 2.72 -19.08
C GLU A 67 3.40 2.73 -18.45
N ASN A 68 3.66 3.64 -17.51
CA ASN A 68 4.96 3.69 -16.84
C ASN A 68 5.11 2.57 -15.81
N VAL A 69 4.10 2.30 -14.97
CA VAL A 69 4.18 1.23 -13.95
C VAL A 69 4.29 -0.14 -14.60
N ASP A 70 3.57 -0.41 -15.69
CA ASP A 70 3.63 -1.70 -16.39
C ASP A 70 5.02 -1.95 -17.00
N MET A 71 5.65 -0.90 -17.54
CA MET A 71 6.95 -0.98 -18.20
C MET A 71 8.14 -0.95 -17.24
N LEU A 72 8.04 -0.16 -16.18
CA LEU A 72 9.14 0.10 -15.26
C LEU A 72 9.12 -0.86 -14.07
N LYS A 73 10.24 -0.87 -13.34
CA LYS A 73 10.47 -1.79 -12.22
C LYS A 73 10.71 -1.01 -10.95
N LEU A 74 10.09 -1.46 -9.87
CA LEU A 74 10.25 -0.89 -8.54
C LEU A 74 11.69 -1.06 -8.05
N ILE A 75 12.24 -0.06 -7.36
CA ILE A 75 13.62 -0.08 -6.84
C ILE A 75 13.61 -0.23 -5.32
N GLN A 76 12.79 0.57 -4.63
CA GLN A 76 12.60 0.45 -3.18
C GLN A 76 11.13 0.65 -2.76
N LEU A 77 10.80 0.10 -1.61
CA LEU A 77 9.55 0.35 -0.87
C LEU A 77 9.89 0.62 0.59
N GLY A 78 9.30 1.66 1.16
CA GLY A 78 9.38 1.96 2.58
C GLY A 78 8.05 1.69 3.25
N LEU A 79 8.09 1.01 4.40
CA LEU A 79 6.91 0.83 5.25
C LEU A 79 7.23 1.27 6.68
N THR A 80 6.40 2.19 7.19
CA THR A 80 6.43 2.63 8.58
C THR A 80 5.11 2.27 9.24
N PHE A 81 5.16 1.41 10.24
CA PHE A 81 4.00 0.99 11.03
C PHE A 81 3.87 1.87 12.26
N SER A 82 2.64 2.24 12.61
CA SER A 82 2.35 3.02 13.81
C SER A 82 0.97 2.70 14.39
N ASP A 83 0.80 2.96 15.69
CA ASP A 83 -0.52 2.91 16.32
C ASP A 83 -1.32 4.20 16.03
N GLU A 84 -2.55 4.27 16.53
CA GLU A 84 -3.44 5.42 16.37
C GLU A 84 -2.85 6.73 16.95
N GLN A 85 -1.93 6.63 17.91
CA GLN A 85 -1.23 7.77 18.51
C GLN A 85 0.09 8.11 17.78
N GLY A 86 0.47 7.31 16.79
CA GLY A 86 1.71 7.44 16.03
C GLY A 86 2.95 6.89 16.74
N ASN A 87 2.80 6.02 17.74
CA ASN A 87 3.94 5.31 18.31
C ASN A 87 4.39 4.21 17.35
N LEU A 88 5.70 4.00 17.27
CA LEU A 88 6.32 3.01 16.39
C LEU A 88 6.56 1.69 17.14
N PRO A 89 6.59 0.54 16.45
CA PRO A 89 6.98 -0.74 17.02
C PRO A 89 8.47 -0.75 17.37
N THR A 90 8.88 -1.54 18.36
CA THR A 90 10.30 -1.77 18.67
C THR A 90 10.84 -3.12 18.23
N CYS A 91 9.97 -4.01 17.74
CA CYS A 91 10.34 -5.34 17.25
C CYS A 91 11.17 -6.16 18.28
N GLY A 92 10.88 -6.01 19.57
CA GLY A 92 11.63 -6.67 20.65
C GLY A 92 13.02 -6.09 20.95
N THR A 93 13.35 -4.92 20.39
CA THR A 93 14.63 -4.21 20.61
C THR A 93 14.45 -2.95 21.47
N ASP A 94 15.54 -2.24 21.75
CA ASP A 94 15.54 -0.93 22.42
C ASP A 94 15.29 0.25 21.47
N LYS A 95 15.12 -0.02 20.17
CA LYS A 95 14.90 0.98 19.12
C LYS A 95 13.58 0.76 18.41
N TYR A 96 13.01 1.85 17.90
CA TYR A 96 11.87 1.79 17.00
C TYR A 96 12.29 1.28 15.62
N CYS A 97 11.49 0.41 15.01
CA CYS A 97 11.77 -0.20 13.71
C CYS A 97 10.89 0.40 12.61
N ILE A 98 11.50 0.72 11.47
CA ILE A 98 10.83 0.95 10.19
C ILE A 98 11.52 0.11 9.10
N TRP A 99 10.85 -0.15 7.98
CA TRP A 99 11.37 -1.06 6.95
C TRP A 99 11.68 -0.35 5.64
N GLN A 100 12.81 -0.73 5.04
CA GLN A 100 13.21 -0.33 3.70
C GLN A 100 13.54 -1.59 2.88
N PHE A 101 12.66 -1.94 1.95
CA PHE A 101 12.80 -3.08 1.06
C PHE A 101 13.54 -2.66 -0.21
N ASN A 102 14.58 -3.42 -0.56
CA ASN A 102 15.43 -3.17 -1.72
C ASN A 102 15.22 -4.25 -2.78
N PHE A 103 14.71 -3.91 -3.97
CA PHE A 103 14.33 -4.87 -5.01
C PHE A 103 15.45 -5.13 -6.02
N ARG A 104 15.49 -6.33 -6.61
CA ARG A 104 16.57 -6.77 -7.53
C ARG A 104 16.29 -6.54 -9.00
N GLU A 105 15.03 -6.32 -9.37
CA GLU A 105 14.55 -6.45 -10.75
C GLU A 105 15.09 -5.36 -11.68
N PHE A 106 15.27 -4.15 -11.16
CA PHE A 106 15.74 -3.01 -11.94
C PHE A 106 17.24 -3.10 -12.22
N ASN A 107 17.61 -3.25 -13.49
CA ASN A 107 18.97 -3.31 -14.00
C ASN A 107 19.24 -2.11 -14.91
N ILE A 108 20.14 -1.24 -14.48
CA ILE A 108 20.48 -0.01 -15.20
C ILE A 108 21.07 -0.23 -16.61
N ASN A 109 21.59 -1.42 -16.90
CA ASN A 109 22.18 -1.72 -18.22
C ASN A 109 21.14 -2.24 -19.23
N GLU A 110 19.96 -2.62 -18.77
CA GLU A 110 18.95 -3.33 -19.58
C GLU A 110 17.60 -2.59 -19.59
N ASP A 111 17.22 -1.99 -18.47
CA ASP A 111 15.89 -1.41 -18.29
C ASP A 111 15.80 0.04 -18.74
N VAL A 112 14.58 0.44 -19.09
CA VAL A 112 14.25 1.83 -19.41
C VAL A 112 14.15 2.64 -18.12
N PHE A 113 14.63 3.87 -18.12
CA PHE A 113 14.55 4.79 -16.99
C PHE A 113 14.67 6.25 -17.40
N ALA A 114 14.23 7.16 -16.53
CA ALA A 114 14.50 8.59 -16.62
C ALA A 114 15.87 8.91 -16.01
N ASN A 115 16.78 9.52 -16.78
CA ASN A 115 18.14 9.83 -16.34
C ASN A 115 18.17 10.66 -15.05
N ASP A 116 17.34 11.71 -14.97
CA ASP A 116 17.27 12.59 -13.80
C ASP A 116 16.87 11.83 -12.53
N SER A 117 15.96 10.84 -12.65
CA SER A 117 15.53 10.00 -11.54
C SER A 117 16.64 9.08 -11.06
N ILE A 118 17.37 8.43 -11.97
CA ILE A 118 18.48 7.55 -11.59
C ILE A 118 19.63 8.33 -10.97
N GLU A 119 19.95 9.51 -11.50
CA GLU A 119 20.99 10.36 -10.95
C GLU A 119 20.63 10.84 -9.53
N LEU A 120 19.37 11.26 -9.32
CA LEU A 120 18.86 11.60 -8.00
C LEU A 120 18.99 10.42 -7.02
N LEU A 121 18.53 9.23 -7.41
CA LEU A 121 18.60 8.03 -6.56
C LEU A 121 20.04 7.63 -6.23
N ARG A 122 20.97 7.74 -7.18
CA ARG A 122 22.41 7.54 -6.90
C ARG A 122 22.94 8.53 -5.88
N GLN A 123 22.60 9.80 -6.03
CA GLN A 123 23.01 10.86 -5.10
C GLN A 123 22.41 10.66 -3.70
N SER A 124 21.22 10.07 -3.63
CA SER A 124 20.58 9.65 -2.39
C SER A 124 21.10 8.32 -1.83
N GLY A 125 22.08 7.68 -2.46
CA GLY A 125 22.80 6.53 -1.91
C GLY A 125 22.27 5.16 -2.33
N ILE A 126 21.42 5.08 -3.36
CA ILE A 126 21.00 3.80 -3.93
C ILE A 126 22.16 3.11 -4.65
N ASP A 127 22.52 1.92 -4.19
CA ASP A 127 23.52 1.05 -4.81
C ASP A 127 22.83 0.03 -5.73
N PHE A 128 22.62 0.43 -6.98
CA PHE A 128 21.99 -0.41 -8.01
C PHE A 128 22.68 -1.75 -8.22
N LYS A 129 24.01 -1.82 -8.04
CA LYS A 129 24.73 -3.08 -8.17
C LYS A 129 24.37 -4.00 -7.02
N LYS A 130 24.34 -3.49 -5.78
CA LYS A 130 23.90 -4.24 -4.60
C LYS A 130 22.43 -4.67 -4.73
N ASN A 131 21.56 -3.82 -5.28
CA ASN A 131 20.18 -4.20 -5.61
C ASN A 131 20.14 -5.44 -6.51
N ASN A 132 20.86 -5.48 -7.63
CA ASN A 132 20.84 -6.66 -8.49
C ASN A 132 21.47 -7.91 -7.83
N GLU A 133 22.51 -7.75 -7.00
CA GLU A 133 23.22 -8.87 -6.36
C GLU A 133 22.51 -9.45 -5.14
N LYS A 134 21.81 -8.60 -4.36
CA LYS A 134 21.27 -8.95 -3.03
C LYS A 134 19.81 -8.57 -2.82
N GLY A 135 19.21 -7.87 -3.77
CA GLY A 135 17.85 -7.36 -3.65
C GLY A 135 16.83 -8.47 -3.52
N ILE A 136 15.70 -8.11 -2.96
CA ILE A 136 14.53 -8.96 -2.82
C ILE A 136 13.98 -9.33 -4.20
N ASP A 137 13.56 -10.57 -4.36
CA ASP A 137 12.72 -10.99 -5.47
C ASP A 137 11.30 -10.44 -5.26
N ALA A 138 10.82 -9.65 -6.22
CA ALA A 138 9.52 -8.98 -6.18
C ALA A 138 8.34 -9.94 -6.04
N MET A 139 8.43 -11.13 -6.66
CA MET A 139 7.38 -12.15 -6.57
C MET A 139 7.35 -12.74 -5.16
N ARG A 140 8.51 -13.04 -4.57
CA ARG A 140 8.61 -13.53 -3.19
C ARG A 140 8.09 -12.50 -2.19
N PHE A 141 8.44 -11.22 -2.39
CA PHE A 141 7.89 -10.13 -1.60
C PHE A 141 6.35 -10.10 -1.68
N GLY A 142 5.79 -10.19 -2.89
CA GLY A 142 4.34 -10.21 -3.11
C GLY A 142 3.63 -11.34 -2.38
N GLU A 143 4.20 -12.55 -2.39
CA GLU A 143 3.67 -13.72 -1.66
C GLU A 143 3.64 -13.48 -0.14
N LEU A 144 4.73 -12.94 0.41
CA LEU A 144 4.84 -12.68 1.84
C LEU A 144 3.92 -11.55 2.28
N LEU A 145 3.80 -10.49 1.48
CA LEU A 145 2.89 -9.36 1.73
C LEU A 145 1.42 -9.80 1.66
N MET A 146 1.06 -10.64 0.68
CA MET A 146 -0.30 -11.17 0.55
C MET A 146 -0.78 -11.91 1.80
N SER A 147 0.14 -12.60 2.48
CA SER A 147 -0.14 -13.43 3.66
C SER A 147 0.28 -12.78 4.99
N SER A 148 0.63 -11.49 5.00
CA SER A 148 1.14 -10.81 6.20
C SER A 148 0.05 -10.19 7.08
N GLY A 149 -1.17 -10.02 6.57
CA GLY A 149 -2.24 -9.24 7.22
C GLY A 149 -2.16 -7.72 6.96
N VAL A 150 -1.17 -7.25 6.19
CA VAL A 150 -0.99 -5.82 5.84
C VAL A 150 -1.92 -5.36 4.71
N VAL A 151 -2.28 -6.26 3.81
CA VAL A 151 -3.22 -6.04 2.69
C VAL A 151 -4.47 -6.88 2.90
N LEU A 152 -5.55 -6.56 2.18
CA LEU A 152 -6.86 -7.24 2.30
C LEU A 152 -7.41 -7.22 3.75
N ASN A 153 -7.03 -6.21 4.53
CA ASN A 153 -7.37 -6.06 5.94
C ASN A 153 -8.00 -4.70 6.20
N TYR A 154 -9.27 -4.69 6.64
CA TYR A 154 -10.03 -3.47 6.93
C TYR A 154 -9.55 -2.73 8.18
N ASN A 155 -8.81 -3.40 9.06
CA ASN A 155 -8.24 -2.77 10.25
C ASN A 155 -6.99 -1.94 9.91
N VAL A 156 -6.38 -2.15 8.73
CA VAL A 156 -5.17 -1.44 8.31
C VAL A 156 -5.53 -0.13 7.62
N HIS A 157 -4.86 0.94 8.04
CA HIS A 157 -5.02 2.30 7.54
C HIS A 157 -3.76 2.73 6.80
N TRP A 158 -3.82 2.77 5.47
CA TRP A 158 -2.70 3.20 4.65
C TRP A 158 -2.57 4.72 4.62
N VAL A 159 -1.36 5.21 4.84
CA VAL A 159 -1.04 6.64 4.88
C VAL A 159 0.03 6.92 3.83
N THR A 160 -0.23 7.85 2.92
CA THR A 160 0.64 8.03 1.75
C THR A 160 0.71 9.49 1.32
N PHE A 161 1.59 9.85 0.38
CA PHE A 161 1.69 11.20 -0.15
C PHE A 161 1.74 11.18 -1.68
N HIS A 162 0.68 11.64 -2.35
CA HIS A 162 0.61 11.71 -3.82
C HIS A 162 0.86 10.36 -4.50
N SER A 163 0.14 9.33 -4.05
CA SER A 163 0.60 7.95 -4.08
C SER A 163 0.05 7.08 -5.21
N GLY A 164 -0.39 7.71 -6.30
CA GLY A 164 -0.90 6.99 -7.46
C GLY A 164 0.09 5.92 -7.94
N TYR A 165 1.34 6.34 -8.18
CA TYR A 165 2.38 5.42 -8.64
C TYR A 165 2.74 4.37 -7.60
N ASP A 166 2.82 4.74 -6.33
CA ASP A 166 3.17 3.81 -5.24
C ASP A 166 2.17 2.65 -5.16
N PHE A 167 0.87 2.97 -5.16
CA PHE A 167 -0.19 1.97 -5.20
C PHE A 167 -0.23 1.22 -6.52
N GLY A 168 0.12 1.86 -7.63
CA GLY A 168 0.30 1.18 -8.91
C GLY A 168 1.34 0.06 -8.82
N TYR A 169 2.53 0.35 -8.30
CA TYR A 169 3.57 -0.66 -8.13
C TYR A 169 3.16 -1.76 -7.15
N LEU A 170 2.60 -1.43 -5.99
CA LEU A 170 2.13 -2.45 -5.05
C LEU A 170 1.04 -3.32 -5.65
N LEU A 171 0.09 -2.75 -6.39
CA LEU A 171 -0.96 -3.53 -7.02
C LEU A 171 -0.40 -4.44 -8.12
N LYS A 172 0.55 -3.95 -8.94
CA LYS A 172 1.28 -4.78 -9.92
C LYS A 172 2.00 -5.95 -9.24
N LEU A 173 2.68 -5.70 -8.12
CA LEU A 173 3.33 -6.75 -7.33
C LEU A 173 2.34 -7.79 -6.80
N LEU A 174 1.26 -7.35 -6.17
CA LEU A 174 0.27 -8.24 -5.53
C LEU A 174 -0.54 -9.05 -6.55
N THR A 175 -0.82 -8.48 -7.72
CA THR A 175 -1.60 -9.15 -8.77
C THR A 175 -0.74 -9.93 -9.75
N CYS A 176 0.57 -9.67 -9.78
CA CYS A 176 1.51 -10.23 -10.75
C CYS A 176 1.07 -9.99 -12.21
N ARG A 177 0.37 -8.88 -12.45
CA ARG A 177 -0.23 -8.51 -13.74
C ARG A 177 -0.01 -7.03 -14.02
N ASN A 178 -0.10 -6.67 -15.29
CA ASN A 178 -0.23 -5.28 -15.69
C ASN A 178 -1.47 -4.65 -15.05
N LEU A 179 -1.42 -3.34 -14.81
CA LEU A 179 -2.52 -2.60 -14.22
C LEU A 179 -3.78 -2.64 -15.09
N PRO A 180 -4.98 -2.53 -14.50
CA PRO A 180 -6.24 -2.63 -15.24
C PRO A 180 -6.36 -1.63 -16.40
N GLU A 181 -7.12 -1.96 -17.43
CA GLU A 181 -7.26 -1.06 -18.58
C GLU A 181 -7.99 0.24 -18.24
N THR A 182 -8.92 0.17 -17.29
CA THR A 182 -9.72 1.32 -16.87
C THR A 182 -9.34 1.80 -15.48
N GLN A 183 -9.45 3.11 -15.27
CA GLN A 183 -9.26 3.73 -13.96
C GLN A 183 -10.25 3.18 -12.92
N GLN A 184 -11.47 2.84 -13.34
CA GLN A 184 -12.48 2.31 -12.46
C GLN A 184 -12.06 0.95 -11.87
N GLU A 185 -11.67 0.00 -12.72
CA GLU A 185 -11.18 -1.32 -12.29
C GLU A 185 -9.94 -1.19 -11.39
N PHE A 186 -9.06 -0.22 -11.67
CA PHE A 186 -7.95 0.09 -10.78
C PHE A 186 -8.41 0.47 -9.37
N PHE A 187 -9.36 1.40 -9.24
CA PHE A 187 -9.88 1.79 -7.94
C PHE A 187 -10.67 0.67 -7.24
N GLU A 188 -11.35 -0.20 -7.98
CA GLU A 188 -12.00 -1.40 -7.42
C GLU A 188 -10.97 -2.34 -6.78
N LEU A 189 -9.83 -2.55 -7.44
CA LEU A 189 -8.73 -3.33 -6.88
C LEU A 189 -8.06 -2.60 -5.71
N ILE A 190 -7.80 -1.29 -5.80
CA ILE A 190 -7.23 -0.52 -4.69
C ILE A 190 -8.13 -0.64 -3.45
N LYS A 191 -9.45 -0.50 -3.60
CA LYS A 191 -10.40 -0.68 -2.49
C LYS A 191 -10.37 -2.09 -1.90
N THR A 192 -10.13 -3.10 -2.73
CA THR A 192 -10.06 -4.49 -2.28
C THR A 192 -8.80 -4.75 -1.47
N TYR A 193 -7.63 -4.39 -2.03
CA TYR A 193 -6.32 -4.67 -1.41
C TYR A 193 -5.97 -3.70 -0.28
N PHE A 194 -6.44 -2.45 -0.35
CA PHE A 194 -6.14 -1.36 0.56
C PHE A 194 -7.45 -0.64 0.97
N PRO A 195 -8.25 -1.24 1.87
CA PRO A 195 -9.61 -0.75 2.12
C PRO A 195 -9.68 0.69 2.64
N THR A 196 -8.70 1.09 3.45
CA THR A 196 -8.64 2.43 4.04
C THR A 196 -7.35 3.11 3.65
N VAL A 197 -7.43 4.17 2.83
CA VAL A 197 -6.28 4.93 2.33
C VAL A 197 -6.46 6.42 2.60
N TYR A 198 -5.45 7.05 3.18
CA TYR A 198 -5.33 8.50 3.35
C TYR A 198 -4.15 9.03 2.54
N ASP A 199 -4.44 9.76 1.46
CA ASP A 199 -3.42 10.51 0.73
C ASP A 199 -3.27 11.91 1.35
N ILE A 200 -2.14 12.18 1.99
CA ILE A 200 -1.80 13.45 2.61
C ILE A 200 -1.93 14.60 1.60
N LYS A 201 -1.52 14.40 0.34
CA LYS A 201 -1.60 15.43 -0.70
C LYS A 201 -3.06 15.80 -0.99
N HIS A 202 -3.97 14.83 -0.90
CA HIS A 202 -5.39 15.11 -0.94
C HIS A 202 -5.88 15.83 0.32
N LEU A 203 -5.50 15.36 1.51
CA LEU A 203 -5.90 15.98 2.78
C LEU A 203 -5.48 17.45 2.88
N MET A 204 -4.31 17.81 2.33
CA MET A 204 -3.84 19.20 2.24
C MET A 204 -4.84 20.14 1.56
N LYS A 205 -5.68 19.65 0.63
CA LYS A 205 -6.70 20.49 -0.03
C LYS A 205 -7.74 21.05 0.96
N PHE A 206 -7.91 20.40 2.10
CA PHE A 206 -8.84 20.81 3.16
C PHE A 206 -8.14 21.55 4.32
N CYS A 207 -6.83 21.76 4.19
CA CYS A 207 -6.03 22.48 5.17
C CYS A 207 -5.64 23.84 4.58
N ASN A 208 -6.05 24.92 5.24
CA ASN A 208 -5.67 26.25 4.77
C ASN A 208 -4.14 26.42 4.81
N SER A 209 -3.59 27.01 3.76
CA SER A 209 -2.17 27.43 3.67
C SER A 209 -1.12 26.32 3.52
N LEU A 210 -1.49 25.05 3.37
CA LEU A 210 -0.54 23.95 3.12
C LEU A 210 -0.36 23.70 1.61
N HIS A 211 0.89 23.63 1.15
CA HIS A 211 1.25 23.45 -0.26
C HIS A 211 2.67 22.87 -0.40
N GLY A 212 3.06 22.49 -1.62
CA GLY A 212 4.39 21.93 -1.90
C GLY A 212 4.46 20.39 -1.76
N GLY A 213 5.67 19.84 -1.91
CA GLY A 213 5.95 18.41 -1.72
C GLY A 213 6.07 18.00 -0.25
N LEU A 214 6.31 16.70 0.01
CA LEU A 214 6.35 16.13 1.36
C LEU A 214 7.35 16.86 2.27
N ASN A 215 8.58 17.11 1.80
CA ASN A 215 9.58 17.87 2.56
C ASN A 215 9.09 19.26 2.97
N LYS A 216 8.44 19.98 2.05
CA LYS A 216 7.92 21.32 2.34
C LYS A 216 6.78 21.27 3.36
N LEU A 217 5.91 20.27 3.25
CA LEU A 217 4.85 20.06 4.22
C LEU A 217 5.42 19.72 5.60
N ALA A 218 6.42 18.84 5.68
CA ALA A 218 7.09 18.49 6.92
C ALA A 218 7.72 19.72 7.60
N GLU A 219 8.41 20.58 6.83
CA GLU A 219 8.92 21.87 7.33
C GLU A 219 7.80 22.75 7.92
N LEU A 220 6.67 22.88 7.22
CA LEU A 220 5.53 23.69 7.66
C LEU A 220 4.85 23.14 8.92
N LEU A 221 4.95 21.83 9.15
CA LEU A 221 4.40 21.14 10.33
C LEU A 221 5.45 20.88 11.42
N GLU A 222 6.66 21.43 11.27
CA GLU A 222 7.78 21.28 12.21
C GLU A 222 8.14 19.80 12.47
N VAL A 223 8.10 18.98 11.42
CA VAL A 223 8.51 17.57 11.43
C VAL A 223 9.93 17.45 10.89
N GLU A 224 10.82 16.89 11.70
CA GLU A 224 12.20 16.61 11.32
C GLU A 224 12.29 15.26 10.58
N ARG A 225 13.08 15.22 9.51
CA ARG A 225 13.38 13.99 8.76
C ARG A 225 14.45 13.17 9.48
N ILE A 226 14.22 11.86 9.54
CA ILE A 226 15.20 10.88 10.03
C ILE A 226 15.51 9.91 8.89
N GLY A 227 16.80 9.78 8.56
CA GLY A 227 17.26 9.04 7.38
C GLY A 227 17.54 9.94 6.18
N VAL A 228 17.91 9.32 5.06
CA VAL A 228 18.30 10.02 3.83
C VAL A 228 17.04 10.40 3.04
N CYS A 229 17.00 11.59 2.44
CA CYS A 229 15.89 12.01 1.59
C CYS A 229 15.93 11.25 0.25
N HIS A 230 14.76 10.88 -0.29
CA HIS A 230 14.64 10.03 -1.49
C HIS A 230 15.22 8.63 -1.27
N GLN A 231 14.94 8.10 -0.08
CA GLN A 231 14.99 6.68 0.19
C GLN A 231 13.68 6.30 0.87
N ALA A 232 13.04 5.26 0.34
CA ALA A 232 11.64 4.98 0.64
C ALA A 232 11.37 4.79 2.14
N GLY A 233 12.30 4.19 2.89
CA GLY A 233 12.15 4.00 4.35
C GLY A 233 12.03 5.33 5.10
N SER A 234 12.96 6.25 4.85
CA SER A 234 12.99 7.60 5.43
C SER A 234 11.77 8.44 5.01
N ASP A 235 11.38 8.35 3.75
CA ASP A 235 10.23 9.07 3.21
C ASP A 235 8.89 8.52 3.75
N SER A 236 8.77 7.20 3.96
CA SER A 236 7.61 6.59 4.61
C SER A 236 7.47 7.01 6.08
N LEU A 237 8.58 7.18 6.81
CA LEU A 237 8.57 7.68 8.18
C LEU A 237 8.17 9.15 8.22
N LEU A 238 8.73 9.96 7.32
CA LEU A 238 8.36 11.38 7.21
C LEU A 238 6.87 11.51 6.89
N THR A 239 6.34 10.64 6.01
CA THR A 239 4.91 10.53 5.69
C THR A 239 4.08 10.22 6.93
N SER A 240 4.45 9.22 7.74
CA SER A 240 3.76 8.88 9.00
C SER A 240 3.73 10.06 9.99
N CYS A 241 4.90 10.63 10.28
CA CYS A 241 5.03 11.74 11.23
C CYS A 241 4.26 12.99 10.77
N THR A 242 4.30 13.28 9.46
CA THR A 242 3.60 14.41 8.85
C THR A 242 2.09 14.21 8.90
N PHE A 243 1.59 13.00 8.60
CA PHE A 243 0.17 12.69 8.70
C PHE A 243 -0.35 12.89 10.12
N ARG A 244 0.40 12.42 11.13
CA ARG A 244 0.02 12.63 12.53
C ARG A 244 -0.10 14.12 12.88
N LYS A 245 0.90 14.93 12.53
CA LYS A 245 0.85 16.39 12.75
C LYS A 245 -0.28 17.06 12.00
N LEU A 246 -0.53 16.64 10.77
CA LEU A 246 -1.63 17.14 9.97
C LEU A 246 -2.97 16.85 10.64
N LYS A 247 -3.19 15.60 11.08
CA LYS A 247 -4.38 15.14 11.80
C LYS A 247 -4.57 15.94 13.09
N GLU A 248 -3.54 16.02 13.94
CA GLU A 248 -3.56 16.77 15.22
C GLU A 248 -3.93 18.26 15.03
N ASN A 249 -3.39 18.92 14.00
CA ASN A 249 -3.50 20.36 13.85
C ASN A 249 -4.74 20.82 13.06
N PHE A 250 -5.22 20.02 12.09
CA PHE A 250 -6.23 20.47 11.12
C PHE A 250 -7.53 19.67 11.17
N PHE A 251 -7.57 18.50 11.80
CA PHE A 251 -8.72 17.61 11.79
C PHE A 251 -9.17 17.23 13.20
N SER A 252 -10.36 17.71 13.60
CA SER A 252 -10.94 17.48 14.94
C SER A 252 -11.93 16.31 15.01
N GLY A 253 -12.05 15.51 13.93
CA GLY A 253 -13.01 14.40 13.84
C GLY A 253 -12.53 13.29 12.91
N SER A 254 -13.41 12.32 12.62
CA SER A 254 -13.07 11.18 11.77
C SER A 254 -12.61 11.63 10.37
N LEU A 255 -11.54 11.00 9.90
CA LEU A 255 -10.98 11.20 8.57
C LEU A 255 -11.67 10.35 7.50
N GLU A 256 -12.59 9.45 7.86
CA GLU A 256 -13.24 8.48 6.95
C GLU A 256 -13.80 9.12 5.67
N LYS A 257 -14.38 10.32 5.78
CA LYS A 257 -14.94 11.03 4.61
C LYS A 257 -13.90 11.44 3.55
N TYR A 258 -12.62 11.40 3.91
CA TYR A 258 -11.48 11.69 3.02
C TYR A 258 -10.77 10.42 2.54
N ALA A 259 -11.20 9.25 3.01
CA ALA A 259 -10.55 7.98 2.69
C ALA A 259 -10.79 7.57 1.22
N GLY A 260 -9.82 6.85 0.66
CA GLY A 260 -9.94 6.18 -0.64
C GLY A 260 -9.78 7.08 -1.86
N VAL A 261 -9.33 8.33 -1.69
CA VAL A 261 -9.06 9.26 -2.80
C VAL A 261 -7.56 9.45 -2.97
N LEU A 262 -7.04 9.05 -4.13
CA LEU A 262 -5.65 9.26 -4.53
C LEU A 262 -5.52 10.58 -5.30
N TYR A 263 -4.60 11.45 -4.87
CA TYR A 263 -4.42 12.77 -5.45
C TYR A 263 -4.08 12.66 -6.95
N GLY A 264 -4.79 13.42 -7.79
CA GLY A 264 -4.55 13.45 -9.23
C GLY A 264 -5.22 12.32 -10.02
N LEU A 265 -5.80 11.31 -9.35
CA LEU A 265 -6.48 10.18 -9.99
C LEU A 265 -7.96 10.09 -9.60
N GLY A 266 -8.30 10.29 -8.33
CA GLY A 266 -9.69 10.18 -7.85
C GLY A 266 -10.56 11.37 -8.24
N VAL A 267 -11.85 11.10 -8.49
CA VAL A 267 -12.85 12.16 -8.74
C VAL A 267 -13.31 12.74 -7.40
N ASP A 268 -13.06 14.03 -7.17
CA ASP A 268 -13.44 14.79 -5.95
C ASP A 268 -14.97 15.01 -5.80
N ASN A 269 -15.81 14.18 -6.44
CA ASN A 269 -17.25 14.28 -6.28
C ASN A 269 -17.60 13.57 -4.98
N GLY A 270 -18.20 14.26 -3.99
CA GLY A 270 -18.68 13.71 -2.71
C GLY A 270 -19.61 12.47 -2.75
N LEU A 271 -19.73 11.83 -3.92
CA LEU A 271 -20.18 10.47 -4.19
C LEU A 271 -19.23 9.36 -3.69
N SER A 272 -17.98 9.65 -3.30
CA SER A 272 -17.19 8.64 -2.57
C SER A 272 -17.98 8.16 -1.35
N CYS A 273 -18.64 9.08 -0.64
CA CYS A 273 -19.47 8.78 0.53
C CYS A 273 -20.61 7.79 0.24
N SER A 274 -21.19 7.76 -0.96
CA SER A 274 -22.20 6.74 -1.32
C SER A 274 -21.61 5.36 -1.64
N TYR A 275 -20.38 5.28 -2.16
CA TYR A 275 -19.67 4.01 -2.38
C TYR A 275 -19.02 3.45 -1.11
N TRP A 276 -18.81 4.29 -0.10
CA TRP A 276 -18.25 3.92 1.22
C TRP A 276 -19.33 3.69 2.28
N ALA A 277 -20.55 4.23 2.12
CA ALA A 277 -21.70 3.87 2.96
C ALA A 277 -22.01 2.36 2.90
N ASP A 278 -21.86 1.75 1.71
CA ASP A 278 -21.97 0.29 1.55
C ASP A 278 -20.87 -0.46 2.32
N SER A 279 -19.70 0.14 2.53
CA SER A 279 -18.60 -0.45 3.31
C SER A 279 -18.94 -0.56 4.79
N LEU A 280 -19.72 0.37 5.35
CA LEU A 280 -20.23 0.25 6.73
C LEU A 280 -21.23 -0.89 6.84
N ALA A 281 -22.03 -1.14 5.80
CA ALA A 281 -22.95 -2.28 5.75
C ALA A 281 -22.19 -3.61 5.64
N VAL A 282 -21.12 -3.68 4.83
CA VAL A 282 -20.23 -4.86 4.78
C VAL A 282 -19.51 -5.07 6.11
N GLN A 283 -19.00 -4.01 6.74
CA GLN A 283 -18.33 -4.09 8.05
C GLN A 283 -19.30 -4.58 9.14
N LEU A 284 -20.51 -4.02 9.21
CA LEU A 284 -21.55 -4.46 10.15
C LEU A 284 -21.99 -5.92 9.89
N GLU A 285 -22.08 -6.35 8.62
CA GLU A 285 -22.39 -7.74 8.26
C GLU A 285 -21.23 -8.71 8.56
N MET A 286 -19.97 -8.29 8.39
CA MET A 286 -18.78 -9.08 8.73
C MET A 286 -18.61 -9.21 10.24
N ASP A 287 -18.70 -8.11 10.99
CA ASP A 287 -18.58 -8.10 12.44
C ASP A 287 -19.72 -8.89 13.11
N THR A 288 -20.93 -8.88 12.55
CA THR A 288 -22.03 -9.76 13.02
C THR A 288 -21.81 -11.23 12.66
N CYS A 289 -21.10 -11.54 11.56
CA CYS A 289 -20.75 -12.92 11.22
C CYS A 289 -19.62 -13.48 12.12
N PHE A 290 -18.63 -12.67 12.48
CA PHE A 290 -17.54 -13.07 13.38
C PHE A 290 -17.97 -13.18 14.85
N ALA A 291 -19.06 -12.52 15.24
CA ALA A 291 -19.62 -12.59 16.59
C ALA A 291 -20.47 -13.87 16.86
N MET A 292 -20.69 -14.75 15.88
CA MET A 292 -21.54 -15.94 16.05
C MET A 292 -20.72 -17.25 16.11
N PRO A 293 -20.90 -18.10 17.16
CA PRO A 293 -19.91 -19.12 17.50
C PRO A 293 -20.17 -20.52 16.89
N ASP A 294 -20.93 -20.65 15.79
CA ASP A 294 -21.30 -21.97 15.27
C ASP A 294 -20.98 -22.24 13.79
N SER A 295 -20.65 -23.51 13.54
CA SER A 295 -20.24 -24.08 12.25
C SER A 295 -21.30 -24.07 11.14
N SER A 296 -22.58 -23.80 11.45
CA SER A 296 -23.64 -23.63 10.44
C SER A 296 -23.52 -22.28 9.70
N SER A 297 -22.86 -21.32 10.34
CA SER A 297 -22.65 -19.95 9.84
C SER A 297 -21.61 -19.89 8.71
N VAL A 298 -20.58 -20.74 8.79
CA VAL A 298 -19.56 -20.92 7.73
C VAL A 298 -20.18 -21.44 6.44
N TRP A 299 -21.18 -22.33 6.54
CA TRP A 299 -21.92 -22.82 5.38
C TRP A 299 -22.83 -21.76 4.75
N LYS A 300 -23.38 -20.84 5.54
CA LYS A 300 -24.11 -19.67 5.01
C LYS A 300 -23.17 -18.70 4.30
N MET A 301 -21.96 -18.48 4.82
CA MET A 301 -20.92 -17.66 4.18
C MET A 301 -20.47 -18.25 2.84
N ALA A 302 -20.16 -19.55 2.79
CA ALA A 302 -19.81 -20.26 1.55
C ALA A 302 -20.95 -20.27 0.53
N SER A 303 -22.21 -20.33 0.99
CA SER A 303 -23.39 -20.30 0.11
C SER A 303 -23.67 -18.89 -0.45
N LYS A 304 -23.41 -17.82 0.32
CA LYS A 304 -23.54 -16.42 -0.13
C LYS A 304 -22.39 -16.03 -1.07
N MET A 305 -21.16 -16.48 -0.82
CA MET A 305 -20.03 -16.27 -1.74
C MET A 305 -20.23 -16.99 -3.08
N LYS A 306 -20.82 -18.20 -3.08
CA LYS A 306 -21.30 -18.86 -4.31
C LYS A 306 -22.43 -18.12 -5.03
N ALA A 307 -23.26 -17.35 -4.31
CA ALA A 307 -24.29 -16.52 -4.94
C ALA A 307 -23.69 -15.26 -5.60
N ILE A 308 -22.64 -14.68 -5.01
CA ILE A 308 -21.86 -13.58 -5.59
C ILE A 308 -21.11 -14.06 -6.84
N GLU A 309 -20.55 -15.28 -6.81
CA GLU A 309 -19.96 -15.99 -7.96
C GLU A 309 -20.99 -16.21 -9.08
N ALA A 310 -22.22 -16.63 -8.74
CA ALA A 310 -23.29 -16.82 -9.72
C ALA A 310 -23.81 -15.51 -10.35
N SER A 311 -23.68 -14.37 -9.67
CA SER A 311 -23.98 -13.06 -10.25
C SER A 311 -22.87 -12.54 -11.17
N THR A 312 -21.60 -12.82 -10.87
CA THR A 312 -20.46 -12.47 -11.74
C THR A 312 -20.39 -13.35 -12.99
N TYR A 313 -20.84 -14.62 -12.91
CA TYR A 313 -20.88 -15.53 -14.07
C TYR A 313 -21.93 -15.14 -15.14
N ARG A 314 -22.93 -14.31 -14.80
CA ARG A 314 -23.97 -13.88 -15.76
C ARG A 314 -23.53 -12.73 -16.69
N GLU A 315 -22.40 -12.07 -16.41
CA GLU A 315 -21.91 -10.94 -17.21
C GLU A 315 -20.71 -11.27 -18.13
N GLY A 316 -20.32 -12.55 -18.24
CA GLY A 316 -19.51 -13.02 -19.36
C GLY A 316 -18.05 -12.55 -19.38
N SER A 317 -17.41 -12.33 -18.23
CA SER A 317 -15.97 -12.10 -18.12
C SER A 317 -15.24 -13.34 -17.55
N THR A 318 -14.02 -13.54 -18.05
CA THR A 318 -13.22 -14.76 -18.03
C THR A 318 -12.86 -15.32 -16.64
N GLY A 319 -13.27 -16.56 -16.40
CA GLY A 319 -12.50 -17.65 -15.76
C GLY A 319 -11.68 -17.34 -14.50
N ILE A 320 -12.34 -17.29 -13.34
CA ILE A 320 -11.70 -17.51 -12.04
C ILE A 320 -12.41 -18.72 -11.41
N THR A 321 -11.66 -19.81 -11.18
CA THR A 321 -12.15 -20.95 -10.39
C THR A 321 -11.50 -20.89 -9.01
N VAL A 322 -12.30 -20.73 -7.96
CA VAL A 322 -11.82 -20.75 -6.57
C VAL A 322 -11.97 -22.16 -6.02
N VAL A 323 -10.85 -22.80 -5.64
CA VAL A 323 -10.87 -24.09 -4.94
C VAL A 323 -10.52 -23.86 -3.47
N PHE A 324 -11.39 -24.32 -2.58
CA PHE A 324 -11.18 -24.31 -1.14
C PHE A 324 -10.56 -25.64 -0.71
N ASP A 325 -9.37 -25.62 -0.11
CA ASP A 325 -8.82 -26.81 0.54
C ASP A 325 -8.72 -26.59 2.06
N LYS A 326 -9.21 -27.58 2.83
CA LYS A 326 -9.25 -27.52 4.31
C LYS A 326 -8.02 -28.23 4.87
N MET A 327 -7.15 -27.51 5.57
CA MET A 327 -6.10 -28.14 6.38
C MET A 327 -6.44 -28.03 7.88
N TRP A 328 -6.54 -29.17 8.56
CA TRP A 328 -6.79 -29.24 10.00
C TRP A 328 -5.46 -29.26 10.75
N LEU A 329 -5.20 -28.25 11.57
CA LEU A 329 -4.20 -28.30 12.64
C LEU A 329 -4.89 -27.85 13.94
N SER A 330 -5.33 -28.82 14.75
CA SER A 330 -5.77 -28.74 16.15
C SER A 330 -6.45 -27.44 16.65
N GLU A 331 -7.76 -27.53 16.96
CA GLU A 331 -8.58 -26.70 17.87
C GLU A 331 -8.47 -25.15 17.90
N LYS A 332 -7.75 -24.51 16.97
CA LYS A 332 -7.88 -23.07 16.71
C LYS A 332 -8.03 -22.85 15.21
N GLU A 333 -9.19 -22.35 14.79
CA GLU A 333 -9.49 -22.09 13.39
C GLU A 333 -8.56 -21.00 12.83
N PHE A 334 -7.86 -21.32 11.74
CA PHE A 334 -7.29 -20.33 10.83
C PHE A 334 -7.78 -20.67 9.42
N VAL A 335 -8.46 -19.72 8.78
CA VAL A 335 -8.74 -19.79 7.35
C VAL A 335 -7.54 -19.19 6.63
N ARG A 336 -6.70 -20.05 6.02
CA ARG A 336 -5.63 -19.61 5.13
C ARG A 336 -6.21 -19.42 3.74
N ILE A 337 -6.16 -18.20 3.21
CA ILE A 337 -6.51 -17.91 1.81
C ILE A 337 -5.25 -18.10 0.98
N CYS A 338 -5.27 -19.04 0.02
CA CYS A 338 -4.22 -19.25 -0.98
C CYS A 338 -4.87 -19.14 -2.38
N TYR A 339 -4.24 -18.42 -3.31
CA TYR A 339 -4.69 -18.30 -4.72
C TYR A 339 -3.87 -19.20 -5.67
N PHE A 340 -4.48 -19.62 -6.79
CA PHE A 340 -4.02 -20.67 -7.70
C PHE A 340 -3.41 -20.21 -9.04
N VAL A 341 -2.66 -21.16 -9.60
CA VAL A 341 -1.98 -21.30 -10.90
C VAL A 341 -2.93 -21.19 -12.12
N SER A 342 -2.41 -20.67 -13.23
CA SER A 342 -3.08 -20.57 -14.54
C SER A 342 -3.42 -21.95 -15.14
N PRO A 343 -4.51 -22.09 -15.93
CA PRO A 343 -4.74 -23.30 -16.72
C PRO A 343 -3.72 -23.54 -17.84
N ASP A 344 -2.84 -22.57 -18.15
CA ASP A 344 -1.84 -22.64 -19.23
C ASP A 344 -0.41 -22.24 -18.78
N SER A 345 0.03 -22.69 -17.60
CA SER A 345 1.47 -22.67 -17.23
C SER A 345 1.82 -23.71 -16.18
#